data_AF-A0A929CUV6-F1
#
_entry.id   AF-A0A929CUV6-F1
#
_cell.length_a   1.000
_cell.length_b   1.000
_cell.length_c   1.000
_cell.angle_alpha   90.00
_cell.angle_beta   90.00
_cell.angle_gamma   90.00
#
_symmetry.space_group_name_H-M   'P 1'
#
loop_
_entity.id
_entity.type
_entity.pdbx_description
1 polymer ?
#
loop_
_entity_poly.entity_id
_entity_poly.type
_entity_poly.pdbx_seq_one_letter_code
_entity_poly.pdbx_strand_id
1 'polypeptide(L)'
;MDKKRIVFIVNPISGVAKKGHLVKQIESYIDDSTFDHEIIYTEGPGHATEICKQHSSDGTEVVVAVGGDGSVNEVAKGLVGSNT
;
A
#
# COMPACT_ATOMS: atom_id res chain seq x y z
N MET A 1 -5.17 21.44 -8.46
CA MET A 1 -5.82 20.11 -8.54
C MET A 1 -5.50 19.40 -7.25
N ASP A 2 -6.48 18.78 -6.61
CA ASP A 2 -6.22 17.97 -5.42
C ASP A 2 -5.38 16.76 -5.85
N LYS A 3 -4.29 16.51 -5.12
CA LYS A 3 -3.44 15.34 -5.37
C LYS A 3 -4.18 14.08 -4.97
N LYS A 4 -3.99 13.01 -5.73
CA LYS A 4 -4.58 11.72 -5.42
C LYS A 4 -3.78 11.00 -4.35
N ARG A 5 -4.45 10.38 -3.38
CA ARG A 5 -3.76 9.62 -2.32
C ARG A 5 -3.50 8.18 -2.73
N ILE A 6 -2.25 7.74 -2.58
CA ILE A 6 -1.80 6.38 -2.84
C ILE A 6 -1.06 5.81 -1.64
N VAL A 7 -1.41 4.59 -1.21
CA VAL A 7 -0.77 3.92 -0.08
C VAL A 7 -0.13 2.61 -0.54
N PHE A 8 1.18 2.47 -0.32
CA PHE A 8 1.94 1.25 -0.58
C PHE A 8 2.03 0.43 0.70
N ILE A 9 1.39 -0.75 0.72
CA ILE A 9 1.41 -1.66 1.86
C ILE A 9 2.45 -2.75 1.60
N VAL A 10 3.57 -2.67 2.31
CA VAL A 10 4.75 -3.48 2.08
C VAL A 10 4.87 -4.57 3.15
N ASN A 11 4.85 -5.84 2.74
CA ASN A 11 5.19 -6.93 3.65
C ASN A 11 6.71 -7.16 3.66
N PRO A 12 7.43 -6.84 4.75
CA PRO A 12 8.89 -6.90 4.81
C PRO A 12 9.45 -8.33 4.77
N ILE A 13 8.63 -9.36 4.95
CA ILE A 13 9.04 -10.77 4.95
C ILE A 13 8.74 -11.48 3.61
N SER A 14 7.76 -11.00 2.83
CA SER A 14 7.36 -11.66 1.57
C SER A 14 8.28 -11.45 0.35
N GLY A 15 8.52 -12.48 -0.46
CA GLY A 15 9.28 -12.36 -1.71
C GLY A 15 10.80 -12.22 -1.54
N VAL A 16 11.53 -12.59 -2.60
CA VAL A 16 13.01 -12.72 -2.62
C VAL A 16 13.73 -11.39 -2.91
N ALA A 17 12.99 -10.33 -3.24
CA ALA A 17 13.57 -9.05 -3.64
C ALA A 17 14.15 -8.26 -2.46
N LYS A 18 15.32 -7.64 -2.66
CA LYS A 18 15.95 -6.73 -1.68
C LYS A 18 15.11 -5.44 -1.55
N LYS A 19 14.18 -5.44 -0.61
CA LYS A 19 13.22 -4.33 -0.35
C LYS A 19 13.86 -2.99 0.00
N GLY A 20 15.15 -2.96 0.33
CA GLY A 20 15.91 -1.71 0.49
C GLY A 20 15.97 -0.85 -0.78
N HIS A 21 15.69 -1.42 -1.97
CA HIS A 21 15.60 -0.66 -3.22
C HIS A 21 14.17 -0.24 -3.58
N LEU A 22 13.16 -0.87 -2.98
CA LEU A 22 11.75 -0.63 -3.33
C LEU A 22 11.34 0.81 -3.05
N VAL A 23 11.67 1.33 -1.85
CA VAL A 23 11.36 2.72 -1.46
C VAL A 23 11.98 3.69 -2.45
N LYS A 24 13.26 3.51 -2.76
CA LYS A 24 13.96 4.33 -3.77
C LYS A 24 13.30 4.25 -5.13
N GLN A 25 12.83 3.08 -5.55
CA GLN A 25 12.11 2.94 -6.82
C GLN A 25 10.77 3.68 -6.79
N ILE A 26 9.99 3.54 -5.72
CA ILE A 26 8.72 4.27 -5.56
C ILE A 26 8.99 5.78 -5.65
N GLU A 27 9.91 6.29 -4.84
CA GLU A 27 10.30 7.71 -4.82
C GLU A 27 10.86 8.20 -6.17
N SER A 28 11.53 7.33 -6.94
CA SER A 28 12.10 7.71 -8.24
C SER A 28 11.08 7.76 -9.39
N TYR A 29 9.95 7.06 -9.25
CA TYR A 29 8.97 6.89 -10.33
C TYR A 29 7.60 7.49 -10.00
N ILE A 30 7.30 7.77 -8.74
CA ILE A 30 6.06 8.43 -8.36
C ILE A 30 6.08 9.88 -8.83
N ASP A 31 4.97 10.33 -9.39
CA ASP A 31 4.80 11.73 -9.76
C ASP A 31 4.18 12.49 -8.59
N ASP A 32 5.03 13.13 -7.77
CA ASP A 32 4.61 13.93 -6.62
C ASP A 32 3.80 15.18 -7.00
N SER A 33 3.71 15.56 -8.28
CA SER A 33 2.80 16.61 -8.73
C SER A 33 1.35 16.13 -8.84
N THR A 34 1.17 14.82 -9.05
CA THR A 34 -0.13 14.16 -9.21
C THR A 34 -0.57 13.41 -7.95
N PHE A 35 0.36 12.81 -7.23
CA PHE A 35 0.08 11.93 -6.10
C PHE A 35 0.65 12.45 -4.77
N ASP A 36 -0.09 12.19 -3.70
CA ASP A 36 0.41 12.19 -2.33
C ASP A 36 0.54 10.73 -1.90
N HIS A 37 1.73 10.30 -1.50
CA HIS A 37 2.04 8.89 -1.33
C HIS A 37 2.57 8.55 0.06
N GLU A 38 2.17 7.38 0.56
CA GLU A 38 2.64 6.83 1.82
C GLU A 38 3.10 5.39 1.65
N ILE A 39 4.16 5.00 2.37
CA ILE A 39 4.68 3.63 2.40
C ILE A 39 4.53 3.10 3.82
N ILE A 40 3.73 2.04 3.98
CA ILE A 40 3.45 1.44 5.28
C ILE A 40 3.94 -0.01 5.28
N TYR A 41 4.74 -0.36 6.28
CA TYR A 41 5.23 -1.73 6.46
C TYR A 41 4.30 -2.54 7.36
N THR A 42 3.92 -3.74 6.93
CA THR A 42 3.15 -4.65 7.78
C THR A 42 4.04 -5.26 8.86
N GLU A 43 3.52 -5.35 10.08
CA GLU A 43 4.20 -5.95 11.23
C GLU A 43 3.90 -7.45 11.41
N GLY A 44 2.86 -7.96 10.77
CA GLY A 44 2.46 -9.36 10.91
C GLY A 44 1.18 -9.71 10.14
N PRO A 45 0.73 -10.97 10.25
CA PRO A 45 -0.50 -11.43 9.59
C PRO A 45 -1.72 -10.61 10.01
N GLY A 46 -2.55 -10.25 9.03
CA GLY A 46 -3.75 -9.43 9.22
C GLY A 46 -3.52 -7.92 9.24
N HIS A 47 -2.28 -7.46 9.42
CA HIS A 47 -2.00 -6.02 9.55
C HIS A 47 -2.30 -5.27 8.23
N ALA A 48 -2.08 -5.87 7.06
CA ALA A 48 -2.45 -5.22 5.80
C ALA A 48 -3.98 -4.97 5.69
N THR A 49 -4.79 -5.87 6.23
CA THR A 49 -6.25 -5.71 6.30
C THR A 49 -6.64 -4.56 7.24
N GLU A 50 -5.97 -4.42 8.39
CA GLU A 50 -6.22 -3.34 9.34
C GLU A 50 -5.87 -1.97 8.75
N ILE A 51 -4.69 -1.85 8.13
CA ILE A 51 -4.24 -0.64 7.43
C ILE A 51 -5.25 -0.23 6.36
N CYS A 52 -5.68 -1.17 5.51
CA CYS A 52 -6.65 -0.89 4.44
C CYS A 52 -7.98 -0.37 4.99
N LYS A 53 -8.50 -0.96 6.07
CA LYS A 53 -9.75 -0.50 6.69
C LYS A 53 -9.65 0.94 7.19
N GLN A 54 -8.52 1.31 7.79
CA GLN A 54 -8.27 2.69 8.23
C GLN A 54 -8.20 3.64 7.02
N HIS A 55 -7.39 3.32 6.02
CA HIS A 55 -7.10 4.21 4.90
C HIS A 55 -8.24 4.33 3.89
N SER A 56 -9.07 3.29 3.75
CA SER A 56 -10.25 3.29 2.88
C SER A 56 -11.32 4.31 3.31
N SER A 57 -11.30 4.74 4.59
CA SER A 57 -12.22 5.76 5.11
C SER A 57 -11.67 7.18 4.96
N ASP A 58 -10.37 7.33 4.68
CA ASP A 58 -9.64 8.61 4.72
C ASP A 58 -9.42 9.22 3.33
N GLY A 59 -10.19 8.77 2.33
CA GLY A 59 -10.11 9.28 0.96
C GLY A 59 -8.90 8.76 0.17
N THR A 60 -8.34 7.62 0.58
CA THR A 60 -7.35 6.90 -0.22
C THR A 60 -7.99 6.41 -1.52
N GLU A 61 -7.42 6.79 -2.66
CA GLU A 61 -7.93 6.40 -3.99
C GLU A 61 -7.24 5.15 -4.54
N VAL A 62 -6.01 4.87 -4.10
CA VAL A 62 -5.22 3.76 -4.60
C VAL A 62 -4.48 3.08 -3.46
N VAL A 63 -4.60 1.76 -3.38
CA VAL A 63 -3.79 0.93 -2.49
C VAL A 63 -2.96 -0.05 -3.31
N VAL A 64 -1.65 -0.07 -3.06
CA VAL A 64 -0.70 -0.94 -3.74
C VAL A 64 -0.19 -1.99 -2.76
N ALA A 65 -0.57 -3.25 -2.97
CA ALA A 65 -0.03 -4.38 -2.23
C ALA A 65 1.39 -4.71 -2.74
N VAL A 66 2.40 -4.64 -1.85
CA VAL A 66 3.76 -5.05 -2.17
C VAL A 66 4.13 -6.29 -1.37
N GLY A 67 3.89 -7.45 -1.97
CA GLY A 67 4.21 -8.75 -1.41
C GLY A 67 3.75 -9.90 -2.28
N GLY A 68 3.63 -11.09 -1.69
CA GLY A 68 3.06 -12.27 -2.38
C GLY A 68 1.54 -12.34 -2.27
N ASP A 69 0.97 -13.46 -2.72
CA ASP A 69 -0.49 -13.68 -2.76
C ASP A 69 -1.18 -13.48 -1.40
N GLY A 70 -0.51 -13.85 -0.30
CA GLY A 70 -1.02 -13.61 1.05
C GLY A 70 -1.24 -12.13 1.36
N SER A 71 -0.29 -11.27 0.97
CA SER A 71 -0.40 -9.82 1.13
C SER A 71 -1.51 -9.24 0.25
N VAL A 72 -1.61 -9.72 -1.00
CA VAL A 72 -2.69 -9.31 -1.91
C VAL A 72 -4.06 -9.67 -1.33
N ASN A 73 -4.21 -10.88 -0.77
CA ASN A 73 -5.45 -11.33 -0.14
C ASN A 73 -5.82 -10.49 1.09
N GLU A 74 -4.86 -10.15 1.95
CA GLU A 74 -5.12 -9.29 3.11
C GLU A 74 -5.54 -7.88 2.72
N VAL A 75 -4.90 -7.30 1.70
CA VAL A 75 -5.30 -5.98 1.16
C VAL A 75 -6.71 -6.05 0.60
N ALA A 76 -6.99 -7.03 -0.28
CA ALA A 76 -8.31 -7.20 -0.87
C ALA A 76 -9.41 -7.32 0.20
N LYS A 77 -9.19 -8.13 1.23
CA LYS A 77 -10.12 -8.28 2.37
C LYS A 77 -10.39 -6.97 3.10
N GLY A 78 -9.38 -6.11 3.23
CA GLY A 78 -9.53 -4.82 3.91
C GLY A 78 -10.31 -3.79 3.10
N LEU A 79 -10.34 -3.94 1.77
CA LEU A 79 -11.00 -3.03 0.84
C LEU A 79 -12.40 -3.48 0.41
N VAL A 80 -12.82 -4.72 0.74
CA VAL A 80 -14.17 -5.20 0.41
C VAL A 80 -15.22 -4.24 0.95
N GLY A 81 -16.06 -3.71 0.05
CA GLY A 81 -17.13 -2.77 0.39
C GLY A 81 -16.68 -1.32 0.55
N SER A 82 -15.43 -1.01 0.26
CA SER A 82 -14.93 0.37 0.15
C SER A 82 -14.98 0.89 -1.29
N ASN A 83 -14.77 2.21 -1.44
CA ASN A 83 -14.66 2.88 -2.74
C ASN A 83 -13.19 3.08 -3.20
N THR A 84 -12.25 2.44 -2.50
CA THR A 84 -10.81 2.47 -2.76
C THR A 84 -10.40 1.29 -3.63
#